data_AF-A0A4Q3VVT5-F1
#
_entry.id   AF-A0A4Q3VVT5-F1
#
_cell.length_a   1.000
_cell.length_b   1.000
_cell.length_c   1.000
_cell.angle_alpha   90.00
_cell.angle_beta   90.00
_cell.angle_gamma   90.00
#
_symmetry.space_group_name_H-M   'P 1'
#
loop_
_entity.id
_entity.type
_entity.pdbx_description
1 polymer ?
#
loop_
_entity_poly.entity_id
_entity_poly.type
_entity_poly.pdbx_seq_one_letter_code
_entity_poly.pdbx_strand_id
1 'polypeptide(L)'
;MKRLLTTVSILSTMTVFSQSSNIYKNGWIDFNKNGRKDIFEDPAQPVDKRVDDLLAQMNLEEKTCQMATLYGYGRVLKDELPTAQWKNQIWKDGIANIDEHLNSLPFKPEAQSQYSYPFSKHADAINTVQKWFVEETRLGIPVDFTNEGIHGLTH
;
A
#
# COMPACT_ATOMS: atom_id res chain seq x y z
N MET A 1 40.89 14.98 52.55
CA MET A 1 39.54 14.99 51.95
C MET A 1 39.66 14.64 50.48
N LYS A 2 39.31 13.40 50.06
CA LYS A 2 39.39 12.95 48.67
C LYS A 2 38.12 13.38 47.93
N ARG A 3 38.24 14.18 46.87
CA ARG A 3 37.12 14.53 45.98
C ARG A 3 37.00 13.45 44.91
N LEU A 4 35.87 12.75 44.90
CA LEU A 4 35.49 11.79 43.87
C LEU A 4 34.85 12.56 42.72
N LEU A 5 35.47 12.59 41.54
CA LEU A 5 34.82 13.07 40.32
C LEU A 5 34.05 11.91 39.69
N THR A 6 32.73 12.03 39.63
CA THR A 6 31.85 11.11 38.91
C THR A 6 31.59 11.68 37.52
N THR A 7 32.17 11.09 36.49
CA THR A 7 31.89 11.40 35.09
C THR A 7 30.61 10.68 34.66
N VAL A 8 29.57 11.44 34.34
CA VAL A 8 28.34 10.92 33.72
C VAL A 8 28.55 10.90 32.21
N SER A 9 28.65 9.70 31.63
CA SER A 9 28.64 9.51 30.17
C SER A 9 27.19 9.46 29.68
N ILE A 10 26.78 10.48 28.93
CA ILE A 10 25.50 10.51 28.22
C ILE A 10 25.66 9.70 26.94
N LEU A 11 25.03 8.53 26.88
CA LEU A 11 24.97 7.72 25.67
C LEU A 11 23.79 8.22 24.81
N SER A 12 24.08 9.10 23.86
CA SER A 12 23.08 9.56 22.89
C SER A 12 22.79 8.42 21.90
N THR A 13 21.68 7.74 22.06
CA THR A 13 21.14 6.82 21.05
C THR A 13 20.72 7.62 19.82
N MET A 14 21.50 7.53 18.74
CA MET A 14 21.08 8.05 17.44
C MET A 14 19.99 7.13 16.89
N THR A 15 18.73 7.55 17.01
CA THR A 15 17.66 7.10 16.13
C THR A 15 18.04 7.48 14.71
N VAL A 16 18.53 6.52 13.94
CA VAL A 16 18.69 6.66 12.49
C VAL A 16 17.28 6.73 11.91
N PHE A 17 16.78 7.96 11.72
CA PHE A 17 15.65 8.17 10.82
C PHE A 17 16.14 7.78 9.44
N SER A 18 15.75 6.59 8.98
CA SER A 18 15.93 6.19 7.58
C SER A 18 15.20 7.23 6.74
N GLN A 19 15.97 8.09 6.08
CA GLN A 19 15.44 9.02 5.10
C GLN A 19 14.68 8.15 4.10
N SER A 20 13.37 8.38 3.93
CA SER A 20 12.54 7.59 3.02
C SER A 20 13.22 7.56 1.66
N SER A 21 13.87 6.44 1.34
CA SER A 21 14.59 6.29 0.09
C SER A 21 13.58 6.49 -1.02
N ASN A 22 13.81 7.45 -1.91
CA ASN A 22 12.92 7.65 -3.05
C ASN A 22 12.87 6.34 -3.85
N ILE A 23 11.74 5.63 -3.78
CA ILE A 23 11.53 4.33 -4.44
C ILE A 23 11.32 4.51 -5.94
N TYR A 24 10.93 5.71 -6.38
CA TYR A 24 10.68 6.02 -7.78
C TYR A 24 12.01 6.33 -8.47
N LYS A 25 12.43 5.42 -9.34
CA LYS A 25 13.68 5.54 -10.12
C LYS A 25 13.34 5.86 -11.57
N ASN A 26 14.36 6.27 -12.32
CA ASN A 26 14.19 6.45 -13.76
C ASN A 26 14.02 5.09 -14.44
N GLY A 27 12.81 4.81 -14.94
CA GLY A 27 12.49 3.59 -15.69
C GLY A 27 12.11 2.36 -14.85
N TRP A 28 12.08 2.44 -13.51
CA TRP A 28 11.61 1.37 -12.63
C TRP A 28 11.23 1.91 -11.24
N ILE A 29 10.56 1.10 -10.42
CA ILE A 29 10.19 1.42 -9.03
C ILE A 29 10.79 0.34 -8.13
N ASP A 30 11.49 0.76 -7.10
CA ASP A 30 12.03 -0.06 -6.00
C ASP A 30 10.88 -0.39 -5.02
N PHE A 31 9.96 -1.21 -5.50
CA PHE A 31 8.73 -1.60 -4.82
C PHE A 31 9.02 -2.26 -3.47
N ASN A 32 10.06 -3.09 -3.36
CA ASN A 32 10.43 -3.73 -2.11
C ASN A 32 11.39 -2.91 -1.22
N LYS A 33 11.78 -1.71 -1.66
CA LYS A 33 12.61 -0.74 -0.94
C LYS A 33 13.98 -1.29 -0.53
N ASN A 34 14.56 -2.20 -1.31
CA ASN A 34 15.85 -2.82 -0.99
C ASN A 34 17.04 -2.10 -1.64
N GLY A 35 16.79 -1.09 -2.49
CA GLY A 35 17.81 -0.30 -3.16
C GLY A 35 18.43 -0.97 -4.40
N ARG A 36 17.87 -2.08 -4.88
CA ARG A 36 18.33 -2.85 -6.04
C ARG A 36 17.17 -3.02 -7.01
N LYS A 37 17.48 -3.09 -8.31
CA LYS A 37 16.47 -3.39 -9.33
C LYS A 37 16.31 -4.91 -9.41
N ASP A 38 15.35 -5.45 -8.68
CA ASP A 38 15.04 -6.87 -8.74
C ASP A 38 14.33 -7.21 -10.06
N ILE A 39 14.28 -8.51 -10.41
CA ILE A 39 13.73 -8.94 -11.71
C ILE A 39 12.26 -8.54 -11.80
N PHE A 40 11.47 -8.71 -10.72
CA PHE A 40 10.04 -8.37 -10.74
C PHE A 40 9.76 -6.88 -10.99
N GLU A 41 10.71 -6.02 -10.65
CA GLU A 41 10.64 -4.56 -10.77
C GLU A 41 11.13 -4.05 -12.13
N ASP A 42 11.86 -4.88 -12.88
CA ASP A 42 12.43 -4.53 -14.17
C ASP A 42 11.42 -4.73 -15.31
N PRO A 43 10.84 -3.65 -15.89
CA PRO A 43 9.84 -3.78 -16.94
C PRO A 43 10.40 -4.37 -18.25
N ALA A 44 11.72 -4.46 -18.39
CA ALA A 44 12.37 -5.10 -19.54
C ALA A 44 12.40 -6.64 -19.45
N GLN A 45 12.06 -7.24 -18.29
CA GLN A 45 12.07 -8.69 -18.11
C GLN A 45 10.73 -9.33 -18.54
N PRO A 46 10.75 -10.57 -19.07
CA PRO A 46 9.53 -11.33 -19.37
C PRO A 46 8.63 -11.47 -18.14
N VAL A 47 7.31 -11.43 -18.34
CA VAL A 47 6.31 -11.50 -17.26
C VAL A 47 6.53 -12.72 -16.37
N ASP A 48 6.73 -13.91 -16.93
CA ASP A 48 6.93 -15.14 -16.15
C ASP A 48 8.14 -15.05 -15.21
N LYS A 49 9.24 -14.45 -15.66
CA LYS A 49 10.42 -14.22 -14.80
C LYS A 49 10.14 -13.24 -13.68
N ARG A 50 9.33 -12.21 -13.96
CA ARG A 50 8.91 -11.22 -12.96
C ARG A 50 8.00 -11.85 -11.90
N VAL A 51 7.10 -12.73 -12.32
CA VAL A 51 6.20 -13.49 -11.43
C VAL A 51 7.00 -14.46 -10.56
N ASP A 52 7.91 -15.23 -11.15
CA ASP A 52 8.75 -16.20 -10.41
C ASP A 52 9.61 -15.50 -9.34
N ASP A 53 10.25 -14.38 -9.70
CA ASP A 53 11.05 -13.59 -8.77
C ASP A 53 10.19 -12.99 -7.64
N LEU A 54 9.02 -12.42 -7.96
CA LEU A 54 8.09 -11.89 -6.95
C LEU A 54 7.62 -12.98 -5.98
N LEU A 55 7.16 -14.13 -6.50
CA LEU A 55 6.65 -15.22 -5.68
C LEU A 55 7.74 -15.84 -4.78
N ALA A 56 8.99 -15.84 -5.23
CA ALA A 56 10.13 -16.27 -4.43
C ALA A 56 10.43 -15.32 -3.27
N GLN A 57 10.14 -14.02 -3.43
CA GLN A 57 10.32 -13.01 -2.39
C GLN A 57 9.15 -12.91 -1.41
N MET A 58 7.97 -13.43 -1.75
CA MET A 58 6.78 -13.39 -0.91
C MET A 58 6.81 -14.42 0.23
N ASN A 59 6.43 -13.98 1.42
CA ASN A 59 6.08 -14.86 2.54
C ASN A 59 4.66 -15.44 2.39
N LEU A 60 4.25 -16.32 3.31
CA LEU A 60 2.94 -16.96 3.24
C LEU A 60 1.79 -15.96 3.38
N GLU A 61 1.88 -15.01 4.30
CA GLU A 61 0.83 -14.01 4.55
C GLU A 61 0.60 -13.13 3.31
N GLU A 62 1.67 -12.66 2.67
CA GLU A 62 1.58 -11.89 1.43
C GLU A 62 0.94 -12.70 0.30
N LYS A 63 1.24 -14.00 0.20
CA LYS A 63 0.61 -14.90 -0.79
C LYS A 63 -0.88 -15.04 -0.52
N THR A 64 -1.28 -15.17 0.74
CA THR A 64 -2.70 -15.25 1.10
C THR A 64 -3.43 -13.94 0.81
N CYS A 65 -2.79 -12.79 1.03
CA CYS A 65 -3.36 -11.49 0.70
C CYS A 65 -3.62 -11.33 -0.80
N GLN A 66 -2.74 -11.86 -1.65
CA GLN A 66 -2.90 -11.86 -3.10
C GLN A 66 -4.00 -12.82 -3.60
N MET A 67 -4.67 -13.54 -2.70
CA MET A 67 -5.80 -14.43 -3.02
C MET A 67 -7.14 -13.90 -2.52
N ALA A 68 -7.17 -12.68 -1.97
CA ALA A 68 -8.35 -12.07 -1.40
C ALA A 68 -8.80 -10.82 -2.17
N THR A 69 -10.10 -10.63 -2.21
CA THR A 69 -10.76 -9.38 -2.61
C THR A 69 -11.35 -8.72 -1.37
N LEU A 70 -11.01 -7.45 -1.15
CA LEU A 70 -11.55 -6.63 -0.09
C LEU A 70 -12.70 -5.78 -0.63
N TYR A 71 -13.89 -5.89 -0.04
CA TYR A 71 -14.97 -4.98 -0.39
C TYR A 71 -14.72 -3.58 0.16
N GLY A 72 -14.83 -2.58 -0.72
CA GLY A 72 -14.51 -1.19 -0.47
C GLY A 72 -15.38 -0.44 0.55
N TYR A 73 -15.30 0.88 0.54
CA TYR A 73 -15.84 1.76 1.58
C TYR A 73 -17.34 1.52 1.84
N GLY A 74 -17.72 1.60 3.11
CA GLY A 74 -19.09 1.37 3.59
C GLY A 74 -19.48 -0.10 3.65
N ARG A 75 -18.62 -1.04 3.21
CA ARG A 75 -18.78 -2.49 3.35
C ARG A 75 -17.80 -3.04 4.39
N VAL A 76 -16.72 -3.66 3.95
CA VAL A 76 -15.68 -4.21 4.84
C VAL A 76 -14.68 -3.11 5.20
N LEU A 77 -14.29 -2.32 4.21
CA LEU A 77 -13.37 -1.22 4.38
C LEU A 77 -14.09 -0.03 5.06
N LYS A 78 -13.56 0.41 6.21
CA LYS A 78 -14.20 1.39 7.10
C LYS A 78 -13.86 2.84 6.77
N ASP A 79 -12.68 3.07 6.22
CA ASP A 79 -12.16 4.41 5.92
C ASP A 79 -12.32 4.69 4.42
N GLU A 80 -12.59 5.93 4.00
CA GLU A 80 -12.60 6.23 2.55
C GLU A 80 -11.18 6.19 1.96
N LEU A 81 -10.18 6.53 2.77
CA LEU A 81 -8.78 6.65 2.39
C LEU A 81 -7.88 5.98 3.44
N PRO A 82 -6.61 5.69 3.10
CA PRO A 82 -5.69 5.09 4.05
C PRO A 82 -5.51 5.91 5.33
N THR A 83 -5.54 5.23 6.47
CA THR A 83 -5.29 5.82 7.79
C THR A 83 -4.08 5.15 8.44
N ALA A 84 -3.56 5.74 9.53
CA ALA A 84 -2.49 5.11 10.32
C ALA A 84 -2.87 3.71 10.81
N GLN A 85 -4.17 3.44 11.00
CA GLN A 85 -4.69 2.18 11.49
C GLN A 85 -4.57 1.04 10.46
N TRP A 86 -4.40 1.35 9.15
CA TRP A 86 -4.27 0.33 8.10
C TRP A 86 -3.03 -0.57 8.29
N LYS A 87 -1.99 -0.06 8.96
CA LYS A 87 -0.80 -0.86 9.34
C LYS A 87 -1.11 -2.00 10.32
N ASN A 88 -2.28 -1.98 10.93
CA ASN A 88 -2.76 -2.99 11.88
C ASN A 88 -3.95 -3.79 11.33
N GLN A 89 -4.24 -3.71 10.02
CA GLN A 89 -5.35 -4.43 9.38
C GLN A 89 -4.85 -5.70 8.69
N ILE A 90 -5.79 -6.55 8.26
CA ILE A 90 -5.46 -7.81 7.57
C ILE A 90 -4.70 -7.58 6.25
N TRP A 91 -4.92 -6.44 5.59
CA TRP A 91 -4.25 -6.05 4.34
C TRP A 91 -2.92 -5.29 4.56
N LYS A 92 -2.37 -5.29 5.79
CA LYS A 92 -1.10 -4.62 6.10
C LYS A 92 0.09 -5.14 5.27
N ASP A 93 -0.01 -6.37 4.79
CA ASP A 93 0.99 -7.02 3.94
C ASP A 93 0.63 -6.95 2.43
N GLY A 94 -0.41 -6.17 2.08
CA GLY A 94 -0.97 -6.06 0.74
C GLY A 94 -2.40 -6.62 0.64
N ILE A 95 -2.98 -6.51 -0.55
CA ILE A 95 -4.22 -7.20 -0.96
C ILE A 95 -4.18 -7.34 -2.48
N ALA A 96 -4.80 -8.37 -3.05
CA ALA A 96 -4.85 -8.48 -4.52
C ALA A 96 -5.78 -7.42 -5.13
N ASN A 97 -6.99 -7.29 -4.59
CA ASN A 97 -8.04 -6.49 -5.20
C ASN A 97 -8.89 -5.79 -4.14
N ILE A 98 -9.32 -4.57 -4.45
CA ILE A 98 -10.40 -3.90 -3.75
C ILE A 98 -11.57 -3.73 -4.71
N ASP A 99 -12.69 -4.35 -4.38
CA ASP A 99 -13.91 -4.30 -5.17
C ASP A 99 -14.82 -3.16 -4.70
N GLU A 100 -15.46 -2.49 -5.66
CA GLU A 100 -16.47 -1.45 -5.42
C GLU A 100 -16.01 -0.32 -4.48
N HIS A 101 -14.74 0.08 -4.55
CA HIS A 101 -14.21 1.15 -3.69
C HIS A 101 -14.81 2.51 -4.05
N LEU A 102 -15.41 3.21 -3.08
CA LEU A 102 -15.94 4.57 -3.21
C LEU A 102 -16.99 4.75 -4.34
N ASN A 103 -17.87 3.76 -4.50
CA ASN A 103 -18.89 3.72 -5.55
C ASN A 103 -20.29 4.24 -5.15
N SER A 104 -20.41 4.86 -3.96
CA SER A 104 -21.58 5.59 -3.47
C SER A 104 -22.94 4.98 -3.85
N LEU A 105 -23.12 3.67 -3.58
CA LEU A 105 -24.35 2.97 -3.95
C LEU A 105 -25.62 3.72 -3.51
N PRO A 106 -26.62 3.90 -4.40
CA PRO A 106 -27.75 4.79 -4.18
C PRO A 106 -28.64 4.38 -3.00
N PHE A 107 -28.69 3.09 -2.68
CA PHE A 107 -29.51 2.53 -1.61
C PHE A 107 -28.71 2.17 -0.35
N LYS A 108 -27.50 2.74 -0.22
CA LYS A 108 -26.61 2.48 0.92
C LYS A 108 -26.01 3.78 1.46
N PRO A 109 -26.69 4.46 2.40
CA PRO A 109 -26.24 5.74 2.96
C PRO A 109 -24.82 5.69 3.55
N GLU A 110 -24.42 4.55 4.12
CA GLU A 110 -23.12 4.37 4.78
C GLU A 110 -21.95 4.25 3.78
N ALA A 111 -22.24 4.03 2.48
CA ALA A 111 -21.24 3.95 1.42
C ALA A 111 -21.13 5.24 0.61
N GLN A 112 -21.94 6.27 0.94
CA GLN A 112 -21.89 7.56 0.27
C GLN A 112 -20.55 8.24 0.55
N SER A 113 -19.86 8.64 -0.51
CA SER A 113 -18.53 9.21 -0.47
C SER A 113 -18.46 10.51 -1.27
N GLN A 114 -17.73 11.50 -0.75
CA GLN A 114 -17.43 12.72 -1.51
C GLN A 114 -16.44 12.48 -2.67
N TYR A 115 -15.83 11.29 -2.72
CA TYR A 115 -14.86 10.91 -3.74
C TYR A 115 -15.51 10.22 -4.94
N SER A 116 -16.80 9.88 -4.89
CA SER A 116 -17.49 9.35 -6.08
C SER A 116 -17.73 10.42 -7.15
N TYR A 117 -17.87 11.69 -6.75
CA TYR A 117 -18.17 12.78 -7.67
C TYR A 117 -17.57 14.13 -7.22
N PRO A 118 -17.05 14.96 -8.15
CA PRO A 118 -16.84 14.69 -9.58
C PRO A 118 -15.81 13.59 -9.80
N PHE A 119 -15.87 12.89 -10.95
CA PHE A 119 -15.05 11.70 -11.21
C PHE A 119 -13.53 11.92 -11.11
N SER A 120 -13.05 13.17 -11.25
CA SER A 120 -11.64 13.49 -11.01
C SER A 120 -11.21 13.22 -9.56
N LYS A 121 -12.09 13.49 -8.58
CA LYS A 121 -11.82 13.17 -7.16
C LYS A 121 -11.70 11.66 -6.93
N HIS A 122 -12.44 10.86 -7.69
CA HIS A 122 -12.36 9.42 -7.60
C HIS A 122 -10.98 8.92 -8.01
N ALA A 123 -10.49 9.37 -9.17
CA ALA A 123 -9.16 9.03 -9.65
C ALA A 123 -8.07 9.41 -8.63
N ASP A 124 -8.16 10.60 -8.03
CA ASP A 124 -7.22 11.05 -6.99
C ASP A 124 -7.29 10.17 -5.72
N ALA A 125 -8.50 9.76 -5.32
CA ALA A 125 -8.70 8.88 -4.17
C ALA A 125 -8.11 7.48 -4.42
N ILE A 126 -8.38 6.87 -5.58
CA ILE A 126 -7.80 5.59 -5.97
C ILE A 126 -6.27 5.66 -6.01
N ASN A 127 -5.70 6.72 -6.59
CA ASN A 127 -4.25 6.93 -6.58
C ASN A 127 -3.68 7.07 -5.17
N THR A 128 -4.41 7.71 -4.26
CA THR A 128 -4.03 7.85 -2.84
C THR A 128 -3.99 6.48 -2.15
N VAL A 129 -5.01 5.66 -2.37
CA VAL A 129 -5.06 4.27 -1.86
C VAL A 129 -3.93 3.44 -2.44
N GLN A 130 -3.73 3.50 -3.76
CA GLN A 130 -2.69 2.75 -4.46
C GLN A 130 -1.30 3.11 -3.96
N LYS A 131 -1.05 4.40 -3.75
CA LYS A 131 0.20 4.91 -3.20
C LYS A 131 0.50 4.31 -1.83
N TRP A 132 -0.50 4.16 -0.96
CA TRP A 132 -0.31 3.52 0.34
C TRP A 132 0.14 2.08 0.19
N PHE A 133 -0.48 1.28 -0.68
CA PHE A 133 -0.06 -0.11 -0.88
C PHE A 133 1.37 -0.21 -1.45
N VAL A 134 1.68 0.64 -2.43
CA VAL A 134 3.03 0.71 -3.03
C VAL A 134 4.09 1.15 -2.02
N GLU A 135 3.83 2.17 -1.21
CA GLU A 135 4.83 2.79 -0.34
C GLU A 135 4.92 2.12 1.04
N GLU A 136 3.82 1.63 1.60
CA GLU A 136 3.77 1.18 3.00
C GLU A 136 3.86 -0.34 3.18
N THR A 137 3.55 -1.15 2.16
CA THR A 137 3.68 -2.62 2.25
C THR A 137 5.08 -3.08 1.89
N ARG A 138 5.55 -4.22 2.42
CA ARG A 138 6.95 -4.65 2.25
C ARG A 138 7.38 -4.81 0.79
N LEU A 139 6.55 -5.45 -0.05
CA LEU A 139 6.85 -5.71 -1.46
C LEU A 139 6.25 -4.69 -2.42
N GLY A 140 5.48 -3.72 -1.93
CA GLY A 140 4.93 -2.64 -2.75
C GLY A 140 4.02 -3.10 -3.90
N ILE A 141 3.46 -4.31 -3.83
CA ILE A 141 2.62 -4.88 -4.89
C ILE A 141 1.40 -3.97 -5.08
N PRO A 142 1.18 -3.41 -6.29
CA PRO A 142 0.00 -2.59 -6.56
C PRO A 142 -1.29 -3.39 -6.38
N VAL A 143 -2.33 -2.73 -5.88
CA VAL A 143 -3.66 -3.30 -5.72
C VAL A 143 -4.46 -3.11 -7.00
N ASP A 144 -5.24 -4.13 -7.37
CA ASP A 144 -6.21 -4.02 -8.44
C ASP A 144 -7.53 -3.42 -7.92
N PHE A 145 -8.26 -2.71 -8.79
CA PHE A 145 -9.54 -2.11 -8.44
C PHE A 145 -10.60 -2.57 -9.41
N THR A 146 -11.63 -3.21 -8.88
CA THR A 146 -12.75 -3.73 -9.65
C THR A 146 -14.03 -3.00 -9.30
N ASN A 147 -14.93 -2.91 -10.28
CA ASN A 147 -16.22 -2.27 -10.12
C ASN A 147 -17.20 -2.81 -11.18
N GLU A 148 -18.49 -2.61 -10.92
CA GLU A 148 -19.57 -3.03 -11.79
C GLU A 148 -19.78 -2.03 -12.94
N GLY A 149 -19.56 -2.50 -14.16
CA GLY A 149 -19.66 -1.73 -15.41
C GLY A 149 -20.73 -2.22 -16.39
N ILE A 150 -21.61 -3.14 -15.97
CA ILE A 150 -22.53 -3.86 -16.88
C ILE A 150 -23.59 -2.97 -17.55
N HIS A 151 -23.77 -1.72 -17.09
CA HIS A 151 -24.72 -0.76 -17.63
C HIS A 151 -24.26 0.70 -17.44
N GLY A 152 -22.95 0.91 -17.56
CA GLY A 152 -22.30 2.14 -17.12
C GLY A 152 -21.58 1.93 -15.80
N LEU A 153 -20.57 2.76 -15.54
CA LEU A 153 -19.75 2.65 -14.34
C LEU A 153 -20.52 3.14 -13.12
N THR A 154 -20.57 2.31 -12.08
CA THR A 154 -21.16 2.69 -10.79
C THR A 154 -20.15 3.54 -10.01
N HIS A 155 -20.46 4.84 -9.85
CA HIS A 155 -19.68 5.79 -9.04
C HIS A 155 -20.56 6.52 -8.05
#